data_AF-A0A7R9SWF8-F1
#
_entry.id   AF-A0A7R9SWF8-F1
#
_cell.length_a   1.000
_cell.length_b   1.000
_cell.length_c   1.000
_cell.angle_alpha   90.00
_cell.angle_beta   90.00
_cell.angle_gamma   90.00
#
_symmetry.space_group_name_H-M   'P 1'
#
loop_
_entity.id
_entity.type
_entity.pdbx_description
1 polymer ?
#
loop_
_entity_poly.entity_id
_entity_poly.type
_entity_poly.pdbx_seq_one_letter_code
_entity_poly.pdbx_strand_id
1 'polypeptide(L)'
;SFAGALPPLLRQDTIDDHDAACVACLCHHLDVSSMMRLLAAVMLERQVLIICPRLGALTECMLGVLLLLRPFQYHSVFLPVLPRQLRQLLDAPVPFLVGMQRGRGASKGGGR
;
A
#
# COMPACT_ATOMS: atom_id res chain seq x y z
N SER A 1 26.78 23.83 22.53
CA SER A 1 26.35 22.54 23.09
C SER A 1 24.85 22.51 23.26
N PHE A 2 24.15 21.82 22.36
CA PHE A 2 22.76 21.41 22.55
C PHE A 2 22.67 19.95 22.08
N ALA A 3 23.42 19.10 22.78
CA ALA A 3 23.15 17.68 22.83
C ALA A 3 21.99 17.52 23.82
N GLY A 4 20.79 17.26 23.29
CA GLY A 4 19.57 17.21 24.09
C GLY A 4 18.39 16.67 23.29
N ALA A 5 18.32 15.34 23.22
CA ALA A 5 17.14 14.53 22.89
C ALA A 5 16.45 14.83 21.56
N LEU A 6 16.98 14.24 20.49
CA LEU A 6 16.17 13.86 19.33
C LEU A 6 15.01 12.96 19.84
N PRO A 7 13.74 13.23 19.48
CA PRO A 7 12.63 12.41 19.93
C PRO A 7 12.81 10.94 19.49
N PRO A 8 12.29 9.96 20.26
CA PRO A 8 12.37 8.53 19.93
C PRO A 8 11.66 8.13 18.61
N LEU A 9 11.14 9.12 17.86
CA LEU A 9 10.56 8.99 16.52
C LEU A 9 11.59 8.74 15.41
N LEU A 10 12.89 8.74 15.72
CA LEU A 10 13.98 8.33 14.83
C LEU A 10 14.68 7.05 15.31
N ARG A 11 13.97 6.17 16.03
CA ARG A 11 14.40 4.78 16.21
C ARG A 11 13.60 3.89 15.27
N GLN A 12 13.81 4.08 13.97
CA GLN A 12 13.31 3.21 12.90
C GLN A 12 14.43 2.33 12.33
N ASP A 13 15.44 1.99 13.15
CA ASP A 13 16.66 1.32 12.71
C ASP A 13 16.65 -0.20 12.92
N THR A 14 15.57 -0.76 13.48
CA THR A 14 15.35 -2.21 13.42
C THR A 14 14.39 -2.48 12.29
N ILE A 15 14.93 -2.93 11.15
CA ILE A 15 14.13 -3.68 10.18
C ILE A 15 13.62 -4.89 10.95
N ASP A 16 12.38 -4.82 11.40
CA ASP A 16 11.72 -5.97 12.01
C ASP A 16 11.63 -7.06 10.92
N ASP A 17 11.74 -8.34 11.30
CA ASP A 17 11.66 -9.45 10.34
C ASP A 17 10.40 -9.38 9.45
N HIS A 18 9.35 -8.75 9.97
CA HIS A 18 8.11 -8.47 9.25
C HIS A 18 8.25 -7.39 8.15
N ASP A 19 9.04 -6.34 8.37
CA ASP A 19 9.31 -5.30 7.38
C ASP A 19 10.03 -5.90 6.17
N ALA A 20 11.03 -6.75 6.42
CA ALA A 20 11.76 -7.47 5.38
C ALA A 20 10.82 -8.40 4.59
N ALA A 21 9.91 -9.11 5.26
CA ALA A 21 8.92 -9.96 4.62
C ALA A 21 7.96 -9.17 3.72
N CYS A 22 7.53 -7.98 4.14
CA CYS A 22 6.66 -7.11 3.34
C CYS A 22 7.35 -6.63 2.05
N VAL A 23 8.60 -6.17 2.15
CA VAL A 23 9.39 -5.76 0.99
C VAL A 23 9.69 -6.95 0.07
N ALA A 24 10.02 -8.12 0.64
CA ALA A 24 10.22 -9.34 -0.14
C ALA A 24 8.95 -9.76 -0.90
N CYS A 25 7.78 -9.68 -0.27
CA CYS A 25 6.49 -9.96 -0.89
C CYS A 25 6.22 -9.01 -2.08
N LEU A 26 6.52 -7.72 -1.91
CA LEU A 26 6.42 -6.73 -2.98
C LEU A 26 7.35 -7.06 -4.16
N CYS A 27 8.62 -7.33 -3.89
CA CYS A 27 9.62 -7.71 -4.90
C CYS A 27 9.29 -9.04 -5.59
N HIS A 28 8.60 -9.95 -4.90
CA HIS A 28 8.14 -11.21 -5.46
C HIS A 28 6.99 -11.00 -6.47
N HIS A 29 6.16 -9.97 -6.27
CA HIS A 29 4.97 -9.71 -7.08
C HIS A 29 5.14 -8.59 -8.13
N LEU A 30 6.15 -7.74 -8.01
CA LEU A 30 6.39 -6.61 -8.90
C LEU A 30 7.85 -6.55 -9.36
N ASP A 31 8.04 -6.33 -10.66
CA ASP A 31 9.35 -5.98 -11.21
C ASP A 31 9.82 -4.61 -10.72
N VAL A 32 11.15 -4.41 -10.69
CA VAL A 32 11.78 -3.15 -10.27
C VAL A 32 11.22 -1.93 -11.03
N SER A 33 11.01 -2.05 -12.34
CA SER A 33 10.44 -0.95 -13.15
C SER A 33 8.99 -0.63 -12.80
N SER A 34 8.21 -1.62 -12.39
CA SER A 34 6.83 -1.43 -11.93
C SER A 34 6.81 -0.83 -10.53
N MET A 35 7.71 -1.28 -9.65
CA MET A 35 7.91 -0.75 -8.31
C MET A 35 8.33 0.73 -8.34
N MET A 36 9.26 1.11 -9.21
CA MET A 36 9.67 2.51 -9.38
C MET A 36 8.52 3.40 -9.87
N ARG A 37 7.71 2.91 -10.82
CA ARG A 37 6.51 3.63 -11.27
C ARG A 37 5.46 3.76 -10.17
N LEU A 38 5.26 2.71 -9.38
CA LEU A 38 4.36 2.70 -8.24
C LEU A 38 4.81 3.71 -7.19
N LEU A 39 6.09 3.69 -6.82
CA LEU A 39 6.68 4.61 -5.86
C LEU A 39 6.55 6.06 -6.35
N ALA A 40 6.87 6.32 -7.62
CA ALA A 40 6.69 7.64 -8.22
C ALA A 40 5.22 8.09 -8.22
N ALA A 41 4.28 7.20 -8.53
CA ALA A 41 2.85 7.51 -8.48
C ALA A 41 2.38 7.83 -7.05
N VAL A 42 2.85 7.09 -6.06
CA VAL A 42 2.54 7.31 -4.64
C VAL A 42 3.13 8.63 -4.15
N MET A 43 4.38 8.94 -4.52
CA MET A 43 5.03 10.21 -4.18
C MET A 43 4.43 11.43 -4.88
N LEU A 44 3.87 11.24 -6.09
CA LEU A 44 3.15 12.28 -6.83
C LEU A 44 1.70 12.42 -6.40
N GLU A 45 1.29 11.74 -5.32
CA GLU A 45 -0.09 11.68 -4.85
C GLU A 45 -1.07 11.38 -6.00
N ARG A 46 -0.79 10.32 -6.76
CA ARG A 46 -1.74 9.81 -7.76
C ARG A 46 -2.65 8.75 -7.17
N GLN A 47 -3.77 8.51 -7.84
CA GLN A 47 -4.71 7.44 -7.49
C GLN A 47 -4.11 6.08 -7.86
N VAL A 48 -3.79 5.30 -6.85
CA VAL A 48 -3.16 3.98 -6.98
C VAL A 48 -4.08 2.93 -6.40
N LEU A 49 -4.50 1.99 -7.24
CA LEU A 49 -5.31 0.83 -6.87
C LEU A 49 -4.48 -0.44 -7.06
N ILE A 50 -4.25 -1.19 -5.98
CA ILE A 50 -3.55 -2.48 -6.01
C ILE A 50 -4.60 -3.59 -5.89
N ILE A 51 -4.58 -4.54 -6.82
CA ILE A 51 -5.55 -5.64 -6.84
C ILE A 51 -4.81 -6.96 -6.66
N CYS A 52 -5.20 -7.73 -5.65
CA CYS A 52 -4.59 -9.03 -5.36
C CYS A 52 -5.67 -10.06 -4.98
N PRO A 53 -5.54 -11.34 -5.35
CA PRO A 53 -6.50 -12.38 -4.93
C PRO A 53 -6.40 -12.72 -3.44
N ARG A 54 -5.21 -12.58 -2.82
CA ARG A 54 -4.97 -12.90 -1.41
C ARG A 54 -4.87 -11.61 -0.59
N LEU A 55 -5.69 -11.49 0.46
CA LEU A 55 -5.67 -10.32 1.34
C LEU A 55 -4.33 -10.16 2.10
N GLY A 56 -3.74 -11.25 2.59
CA GLY A 56 -2.45 -11.17 3.29
C GLY A 56 -1.33 -10.61 2.41
N ALA A 57 -1.20 -11.14 1.19
CA ALA A 57 -0.21 -10.62 0.24
C ALA A 57 -0.53 -9.18 -0.21
N LEU A 58 -1.81 -8.80 -0.31
CA LEU A 58 -2.20 -7.42 -0.60
C LEU A 58 -1.70 -6.45 0.47
N THR A 59 -1.95 -6.77 1.74
CA THR A 59 -1.53 -5.92 2.86
C THR A 59 -0.02 -5.85 2.97
N GLU A 60 0.68 -6.98 2.84
CA GLU A 60 2.15 -7.04 2.87
C GLU A 60 2.78 -6.23 1.75
N CYS A 61 2.29 -6.36 0.51
CA CYS A 61 2.77 -5.54 -0.60
C CYS A 61 2.55 -4.05 -0.34
N MET A 62 1.35 -3.66 0.12
CA MET A 62 1.03 -2.27 0.40
C MET A 62 1.90 -1.68 1.51
N LEU A 63 2.17 -2.46 2.57
CA LEU A 63 3.13 -2.09 3.61
C LEU A 63 4.54 -1.98 3.03
N GLY A 64 4.97 -2.92 2.19
CA GLY A 64 6.26 -2.87 1.49
C GLY A 64 6.47 -1.56 0.71
N VAL A 65 5.43 -1.04 0.06
CA VAL A 65 5.48 0.26 -0.63
C VAL A 65 5.72 1.41 0.35
N LEU A 66 5.03 1.43 1.49
CA LEU A 66 5.23 2.44 2.53
C LEU A 66 6.63 2.36 3.16
N LEU A 67 7.14 1.14 3.35
CA LEU A 67 8.49 0.90 3.86
C LEU A 67 9.56 1.41 2.90
N LEU A 68 9.36 1.22 1.59
CA LEU A 68 10.23 1.78 0.54
C LEU A 68 10.12 3.30 0.41
N LEU A 69 9.02 3.90 0.89
CA LEU A 69 8.89 5.35 0.93
C LEU A 69 9.74 6.00 2.02
N ARG A 70 10.17 5.26 3.07
CA ARG A 70 10.95 5.85 4.17
C ARG A 70 12.21 6.55 3.64
N PRO A 71 12.53 7.77 4.12
CA PRO A 71 11.94 8.49 5.26
C PRO A 71 10.69 9.34 4.92
N PHE A 72 10.21 9.33 3.67
CA PHE A 72 9.01 10.07 3.28
C PHE A 72 7.76 9.46 3.92
N GLN A 73 6.87 10.32 4.40
CA GLN A 73 5.60 9.93 4.98
C GLN A 73 4.49 10.09 3.94
N TYR A 74 3.78 9.00 3.65
CA TYR A 74 2.58 9.07 2.82
C TYR A 74 1.46 9.77 3.59
N HIS A 75 0.94 10.88 3.05
CA HIS A 75 -0.03 11.74 3.72
C HIS A 75 -1.46 11.62 3.18
N SER A 76 -1.64 10.99 2.02
CA SER A 76 -2.95 10.82 1.39
C SER A 76 -3.70 9.59 1.94
N VAL A 77 -4.87 9.27 1.38
CA VAL A 77 -5.70 8.16 1.87
C VAL A 77 -4.99 6.82 1.63
N PHE A 78 -4.77 6.05 2.69
CA PHE A 78 -4.24 4.69 2.64
C PHE A 78 -5.29 3.70 3.15
N LEU A 79 -5.68 2.74 2.30
CA LEU A 79 -6.68 1.75 2.66
C LEU A 79 -6.30 0.36 2.11
N PRO A 80 -5.67 -0.50 2.92
CA PRO A 80 -5.10 -1.76 2.42
C PRO A 80 -6.15 -2.76 1.94
N VAL A 81 -7.39 -2.64 2.44
CA VAL A 81 -8.53 -3.43 1.97
C VAL A 81 -9.73 -2.51 1.84
N LEU A 82 -10.20 -2.31 0.61
CA LEU A 82 -11.37 -1.50 0.31
C LEU A 82 -12.66 -2.23 0.71
N PRO A 83 -13.43 -1.71 1.68
CA PRO A 83 -14.77 -2.21 1.97
C PRO A 83 -15.69 -1.99 0.77
N ARG A 84 -16.64 -2.90 0.54
CA ARG A 84 -17.58 -2.79 -0.59
C ARG A 84 -18.41 -1.51 -0.57
N GLN A 85 -18.68 -0.98 0.62
CA GLN A 85 -19.45 0.24 0.85
C GLN A 85 -18.68 1.50 0.44
N LEU A 86 -17.35 1.47 0.41
CA LEU A 86 -16.49 2.64 0.14
C LEU A 86 -16.01 2.71 -1.31
N ARG A 87 -16.66 1.99 -2.24
CA ARG A 87 -16.32 2.06 -3.67
C ARG A 87 -16.48 3.45 -4.28
N GLN A 88 -17.34 4.28 -3.69
CA GLN A 88 -17.48 5.69 -4.07
C GLN A 88 -16.18 6.50 -3.91
N LEU A 89 -15.24 6.04 -3.07
CA LEU A 89 -13.92 6.63 -2.95
C LEU A 89 -13.12 6.55 -4.26
N LEU A 90 -13.37 5.53 -5.08
CA LEU A 90 -12.70 5.36 -6.38
C LEU A 90 -13.13 6.42 -7.40
N ASP A 91 -14.32 7.00 -7.24
CA ASP A 91 -14.86 8.05 -8.11
C ASP A 91 -14.50 9.46 -7.63
N ALA A 92 -13.94 9.59 -6.42
CA ALA A 92 -13.52 10.88 -5.87
C ALA A 92 -12.22 11.34 -6.57
N PRO A 93 -12.02 12.65 -6.81
CA PRO A 93 -10.78 13.17 -7.42
C PRO A 93 -9.59 13.22 -6.43
N VAL A 94 -9.72 12.60 -5.26
CA VAL A 94 -8.75 12.66 -4.17
C VAL A 94 -7.66 11.61 -4.39
N PRO A 95 -6.38 11.89 -4.09
CA PRO A 95 -5.32 10.90 -4.11
C PRO A 95 -5.55 9.80 -3.07
N PHE A 96 -5.41 8.54 -3.51
CA PHE A 96 -5.58 7.39 -2.65
C PHE A 96 -4.64 6.24 -3.05
N LEU A 97 -4.25 5.45 -2.06
CA LEU A 97 -3.53 4.20 -2.19
C LEU A 97 -4.41 3.12 -1.56
N VAL A 98 -5.09 2.36 -2.42
CA VAL A 98 -6.16 1.45 -2.01
C VAL A 98 -5.86 0.04 -2.49
N GLY A 99 -6.10 -0.94 -1.63
CA GLY A 99 -6.03 -2.35 -1.97
C GLY A 99 -7.42 -2.92 -2.18
N MET A 100 -7.65 -3.66 -3.27
CA MET A 100 -8.90 -4.38 -3.49
C MET A 100 -8.63 -5.86 -3.69
N GLN A 101 -9.37 -6.69 -2.96
CA GLN A 101 -9.32 -8.12 -3.22
C GLN A 101 -10.04 -8.43 -4.54
N ARG A 102 -9.38 -9.19 -5.42
CA ARG A 102 -10.04 -9.72 -6.61
C ARG A 102 -11.11 -10.71 -6.17
N GLY A 103 -12.37 -10.27 -6.19
CA GLY A 103 -13.51 -11.16 -5.96
C GLY A 103 -13.51 -12.26 -7.02
N ARG A 104 -13.57 -13.53 -6.58
CA ARG A 104 -14.05 -14.60 -7.47
C ARG A 104 -15.41 -14.15 -7.96
N GLY A 105 -15.56 -13.96 -9.27
CA GLY A 105 -16.82 -13.53 -9.86
C GLY A 105 -17.93 -14.41 -9.31
N ALA A 106 -18.79 -13.85 -8.48
CA ALA A 106 -20.04 -14.49 -8.16
C ALA A 106 -20.78 -14.59 -9.48
N SER A 107 -20.91 -15.82 -9.96
CA SER A 107 -21.71 -16.18 -11.11
C SER A 107 -23.01 -15.38 -11.07
N LYS A 108 -23.30 -14.64 -12.15
CA LYS A 108 -24.67 -14.19 -12.43
C LYS A 108 -25.53 -15.46 -12.57
N GLY A 109 -26.14 -15.92 -11.48
CA GLY A 109 -27.48 -16.49 -11.56
C GLY A 109 -28.40 -15.27 -11.69
N GLY A 110 -28.86 -14.89 -12.88
CA GLY A 110 -29.67 -15.75 -13.74
C GLY A 110 -31.09 -15.61 -13.22
N GLY A 111 -31.74 -14.50 -13.57
CA GLY A 111 -33.14 -14.29 -13.21
C GLY A 111 -34.03 -15.33 -13.86
N ARG A 112 -35.01 -15.80 -13.10
CA ARG A 112 -36.40 -15.99 -13.50
C ARG A 112 -37.21 -16.17 -12.22
#